data_AF-A0A8H5BIY2-F1
#
_entry.id   AF-A0A8H5BIY2-F1
#
_cell.length_a   1.000
_cell.length_b   1.000
_cell.length_c   1.000
_cell.angle_alpha   90.00
_cell.angle_beta   90.00
_cell.angle_gamma   90.00
#
_symmetry.space_group_name_H-M   'P 1'
#
loop_
_entity.id
_entity.type
_entity.pdbx_description
1 polymer ?
#
loop_
_entity_poly.entity_id
_entity_poly.type
_entity_poly.pdbx_seq_one_letter_code
_entity_poly.pdbx_strand_id
1 'polypeptide(L)'
;MAINQRPRFEVSHDYLSGSLLDDGWHALLSCPAGFSQDIFELGTTQLVHHPEYNSTLILRSEVISDMTFKDAEPAVDLPPLVPTFSGLRPVRCIHRKLLPRRPGRDAALEQYCTFYTSCSLSPNDDASAAGSPNTLVLTPIVEDGIPLPYYHPAVSHIAFRFLSLPPETGASPSPSSSETPSPQNILRIDAQPFPGVSLDPNDRLYRTSLALLETVYRYCWGVITQYKKRVVHDALVPRERYQDLYLIMRERHKGLVDTWKEVTDPLKHVFEDIGIATYLMLLWKDTFSLRTANDSPTEPETEDLTQEPWKK
;
A
#
# COMPACT_ATOMS: atom_id res chain seq x y z
N MET A 1 -6.94 11.69 28.71
CA MET A 1 -8.35 11.55 28.31
C MET A 1 -8.41 10.63 27.11
N ALA A 2 -9.10 9.49 27.19
CA ALA A 2 -9.22 8.54 26.09
C ALA A 2 -10.08 9.16 24.98
N ILE A 3 -9.50 9.43 23.81
CA ILE A 3 -10.25 9.87 22.64
C ILE A 3 -10.99 8.64 22.10
N ASN A 4 -12.16 8.35 22.68
CA ASN A 4 -12.92 7.12 22.45
C ASN A 4 -13.73 7.11 21.13
N GLN A 5 -13.75 8.21 20.37
CA GLN A 5 -14.40 8.26 19.06
C GLN A 5 -13.40 8.72 18.00
N ARG A 6 -13.33 7.95 16.91
CA ARG A 6 -12.58 8.32 15.72
C ARG A 6 -13.19 9.61 15.16
N PRO A 7 -12.39 10.69 14.97
CA PRO A 7 -12.88 11.88 14.30
C PRO A 7 -13.40 11.48 12.92
N ARG A 8 -14.51 12.11 12.50
CA ARG A 8 -15.04 11.89 11.16
C ARG A 8 -13.95 12.30 10.15
N PHE A 9 -13.69 11.45 9.18
CA PHE A 9 -12.82 11.81 8.06
C PHE A 9 -13.55 12.86 7.23
N GLU A 10 -12.97 14.05 7.16
CA GLU A 10 -13.51 15.20 6.45
C GLU A 10 -12.43 15.78 5.55
N VAL A 11 -12.77 15.91 4.27
CA VAL A 11 -11.90 16.52 3.27
C VAL A 11 -11.97 18.03 3.42
N SER A 12 -10.83 18.70 3.38
CA SER A 12 -10.71 20.14 3.16
C SER A 12 -10.06 20.41 1.81
N HIS A 13 -10.59 21.39 1.10
CA HIS A 13 -10.02 21.90 -0.16
C HIS A 13 -9.17 23.17 0.05
N ASP A 14 -9.14 23.70 1.28
CA ASP A 14 -8.53 25.00 1.59
C ASP A 14 -7.00 24.97 1.44
N TYR A 15 -6.41 23.77 1.49
CA TYR A 15 -4.97 23.56 1.52
C TYR A 15 -4.41 22.95 0.21
N LEU A 16 -5.20 23.02 -0.86
CA LEU A 16 -4.79 22.58 -2.20
C LEU A 16 -3.89 23.60 -2.92
N SER A 17 -3.86 24.86 -2.46
CA SER A 17 -3.03 25.94 -2.99
C SER A 17 -1.59 25.97 -2.44
N GLY A 18 -1.22 25.03 -1.56
CA GLY A 18 0.13 24.93 -0.98
C GLY A 18 1.20 24.49 -1.99
N SER A 19 2.48 24.51 -1.59
CA SER A 19 3.58 24.16 -2.51
C SER A 19 3.42 22.77 -3.12
N LEU A 20 3.48 22.70 -4.45
CA LEU A 20 3.52 21.46 -5.20
C LEU A 20 4.91 20.80 -5.06
N LEU A 21 4.99 19.52 -5.40
CA LEU A 21 6.26 18.78 -5.35
C LEU A 21 7.20 19.22 -6.48
N ASP A 22 6.68 19.29 -7.70
CA ASP A 22 7.37 19.75 -8.90
C ASP A 22 6.33 20.08 -10.00
N ASP A 23 6.79 20.41 -11.20
CA ASP A 23 5.93 20.61 -12.37
C ASP A 23 5.11 19.34 -12.71
N GLY A 24 3.87 19.54 -13.17
CA GLY A 24 2.92 18.46 -13.49
C GLY A 24 2.25 17.77 -12.30
N TRP A 25 2.64 18.06 -11.05
CA TRP A 25 1.95 17.56 -9.86
C TRP A 25 0.70 18.37 -9.54
N HIS A 26 -0.37 17.69 -9.15
CA HIS A 26 -1.64 18.29 -8.79
C HIS A 26 -2.02 17.87 -7.37
N ALA A 27 -2.29 18.84 -6.50
CA ALA A 27 -2.88 18.58 -5.19
C ALA A 27 -4.36 18.21 -5.38
N LEU A 28 -4.75 17.00 -4.97
CA LEU A 28 -6.11 16.50 -5.21
C LEU A 28 -7.01 16.72 -4.00
N LEU A 29 -6.56 16.26 -2.82
CA LEU A 29 -7.37 16.21 -1.62
C LEU A 29 -6.49 16.43 -0.39
N SER A 30 -7.04 17.07 0.64
CA SER A 30 -6.37 17.24 1.93
C SER A 30 -7.34 17.01 3.09
N CYS A 31 -6.81 16.70 4.27
CA CYS A 31 -7.57 16.67 5.51
C CYS A 31 -6.70 17.07 6.71
N PRO A 32 -7.27 17.66 7.78
CA PRO A 32 -6.53 17.91 9.01
C PRO A 32 -5.95 16.61 9.61
N ALA A 33 -4.69 16.66 10.04
CA ALA A 33 -3.98 15.53 10.63
C ALA A 33 -3.75 15.76 12.13
N GLY A 34 -4.54 15.10 12.98
CA GLY A 34 -4.38 15.16 14.44
C GLY A 34 -3.24 14.29 14.99
N PHE A 35 -2.17 14.08 14.23
CA PHE A 35 -1.08 13.16 14.54
C PHE A 35 0.30 13.68 14.13
N SER A 36 1.36 13.06 14.65
CA SER A 36 2.75 13.40 14.33
C SER A 36 3.24 12.74 13.05
N GLN A 37 4.41 13.18 12.58
CA GLN A 37 5.08 12.65 11.40
C GLN A 37 5.47 11.16 11.55
N ASP A 38 5.84 10.71 12.75
CA ASP A 38 6.13 9.28 13.01
C ASP A 38 4.90 8.40 12.80
N ILE A 39 3.72 8.91 13.20
CA ILE A 39 2.46 8.21 12.98
C ILE A 39 2.12 8.17 11.49
N PHE A 40 2.43 9.23 10.75
CA PHE A 40 2.30 9.25 9.30
C PHE A 40 3.19 8.18 8.63
N GLU A 41 4.45 8.06 9.03
CA GLU A 41 5.36 7.00 8.54
C GLU A 41 4.77 5.61 8.80
N LEU A 42 4.30 5.36 10.02
CA LEU A 42 3.70 4.07 10.37
C LEU A 42 2.43 3.80 9.55
N GLY A 43 1.55 4.79 9.40
CA GLY A 43 0.31 4.67 8.65
C GLY A 43 0.52 4.43 7.15
N THR A 44 1.49 5.13 6.55
CA THR A 44 1.85 4.95 5.14
C THR A 44 2.62 3.66 4.90
N THR A 45 3.42 3.19 5.85
CA THR A 45 4.05 1.86 5.82
C THR A 45 2.99 0.75 5.75
N GLN A 46 1.89 0.88 6.50
CA GLN A 46 0.76 -0.06 6.39
C GLN A 46 0.11 -0.06 5.00
N LEU A 47 -0.02 1.12 4.37
CA LEU A 47 -0.51 1.24 2.99
C LEU A 47 0.41 0.51 1.98
N VAL A 48 1.72 0.58 2.19
CA VAL A 48 2.72 -0.06 1.33
C VAL A 48 2.71 -1.59 1.47
N HIS A 49 2.53 -2.13 2.67
CA HIS A 49 2.53 -3.58 2.88
C HIS A 49 1.17 -4.26 2.71
N HIS A 50 0.07 -3.52 2.83
CA HIS A 50 -1.28 -4.08 2.76
C HIS A 50 -2.20 -3.37 1.74
N PRO A 51 -1.82 -3.30 0.45
CA PRO A 51 -2.62 -2.66 -0.57
C PRO A 51 -3.98 -3.34 -0.81
N GLU A 52 -4.17 -4.61 -0.43
CA GLU A 52 -5.44 -5.34 -0.57
C GLU A 52 -6.60 -4.75 0.24
N TYR A 53 -6.30 -3.91 1.23
CA TYR A 53 -7.31 -3.17 1.98
C TYR A 53 -7.82 -1.92 1.25
N ASN A 54 -7.10 -1.46 0.22
CA ASN A 54 -7.48 -0.29 -0.60
C ASN A 54 -8.23 -0.70 -1.87
N SER A 55 -7.99 -1.91 -2.37
CA SER A 55 -8.63 -2.42 -3.57
C SER A 55 -8.91 -3.90 -3.45
N THR A 56 -10.18 -4.27 -3.62
CA THR A 56 -10.61 -5.68 -3.65
C THR A 56 -10.05 -6.45 -4.84
N LEU A 57 -9.43 -5.77 -5.80
CA LEU A 57 -8.80 -6.40 -6.96
C LEU A 57 -7.35 -6.83 -6.71
N ILE A 58 -6.73 -6.31 -5.66
CA ILE A 58 -5.37 -6.67 -5.23
C ILE A 58 -5.47 -7.84 -4.23
N LEU A 59 -4.64 -8.85 -4.44
CA LEU A 59 -4.55 -10.03 -3.58
C LEU A 59 -3.63 -9.79 -2.39
N ARG A 60 -2.43 -9.26 -2.67
CA ARG A 60 -1.38 -8.85 -1.72
C ARG A 60 -0.30 -8.04 -2.46
N SER A 61 0.65 -7.50 -1.71
CA SER A 61 1.96 -7.09 -2.24
C SER A 61 3.07 -7.99 -1.77
N GLU A 62 4.09 -8.13 -2.59
CA GLU A 62 5.37 -8.76 -2.23
C GLU A 62 6.48 -7.72 -2.27
N VAL A 63 7.38 -7.76 -1.29
CA VAL A 63 8.54 -6.87 -1.27
C VAL A 63 9.67 -7.54 -2.05
N ILE A 64 10.17 -6.88 -3.09
CA ILE A 64 11.32 -7.32 -3.88
C ILE A 64 12.61 -6.83 -3.24
N SER A 65 12.67 -5.55 -2.86
CA SER A 65 13.81 -4.96 -2.16
C SER A 65 13.37 -3.83 -1.24
N ASP A 66 14.12 -3.60 -0.16
CA ASP A 66 13.90 -2.51 0.80
C ASP A 66 15.23 -1.83 1.08
N MET A 67 15.40 -0.63 0.52
CA MET A 67 16.64 0.14 0.60
C MET A 67 16.43 1.29 1.58
N THR A 68 17.33 1.44 2.54
CA THR A 68 17.36 2.59 3.45
C THR A 68 18.58 3.43 3.17
N PHE A 69 18.39 4.74 3.04
CA PHE A 69 19.45 5.69 2.74
C PHE A 69 19.83 6.42 4.03
N LYS A 70 21.10 6.29 4.43
CA LYS A 70 21.66 6.97 5.60
C LYS A 70 22.55 8.12 5.12
N ASP A 71 22.36 9.29 5.74
CA ASP A 71 23.17 10.50 5.60
C ASP A 71 23.40 11.03 4.17
N ALA A 72 23.85 12.28 4.09
CA ALA A 72 23.96 13.10 2.88
C ALA A 72 25.10 12.65 1.94
N GLU A 73 25.11 11.39 1.52
CA GLU A 73 25.91 10.97 0.37
C GLU A 73 25.45 11.80 -0.84
N PRO A 74 26.37 12.50 -1.54
CA PRO A 74 26.03 13.52 -2.53
C PRO A 74 25.31 12.97 -3.76
N ALA A 75 25.25 11.65 -3.92
CA ALA A 75 24.45 10.97 -4.92
C ALA A 75 23.90 9.66 -4.35
N VAL A 76 22.66 9.68 -3.85
CA VAL A 76 21.90 8.44 -3.66
C VAL A 76 21.60 7.87 -5.05
N ASP A 77 22.10 6.67 -5.35
CA ASP A 77 21.79 5.96 -6.59
C ASP A 77 20.34 5.46 -6.54
N LEU A 78 19.42 6.35 -6.88
CA LEU A 78 18.00 6.05 -6.98
C LEU A 78 17.70 5.37 -8.31
N PRO A 79 16.74 4.41 -8.35
CA PRO A 79 16.26 3.87 -9.60
C PRO A 79 15.79 5.00 -10.54
N PRO A 80 16.05 4.92 -11.87
CA PRO A 80 15.80 6.03 -12.80
C PRO A 80 14.37 6.58 -12.83
N LEU A 81 13.38 5.76 -12.46
CA LEU A 81 11.96 6.15 -12.45
C LEU A 81 11.55 6.85 -11.15
N VAL A 82 12.37 6.81 -10.11
CA VAL A 82 12.05 7.45 -8.83
C VAL A 82 12.32 8.95 -8.93
N PRO A 83 11.34 9.82 -8.66
CA PRO A 83 11.51 11.25 -8.82
C PRO A 83 12.45 11.85 -7.76
N THR A 84 13.20 12.88 -8.14
CA THR A 84 13.99 13.72 -7.24
C THR A 84 13.31 15.07 -7.07
N PHE A 85 13.22 15.60 -5.85
CA PHE A 85 12.55 16.87 -5.59
C PHE A 85 13.50 17.88 -4.96
N SER A 86 13.31 19.15 -5.27
CA SER A 86 14.01 20.24 -4.58
C SER A 86 13.55 20.31 -3.12
N GLY A 87 14.50 20.30 -2.18
CA GLY A 87 14.22 20.42 -0.74
C GLY A 87 13.73 19.14 -0.05
N LEU A 88 13.57 18.02 -0.77
CA LEU A 88 13.30 16.71 -0.17
C LEU A 88 14.45 15.75 -0.49
N ARG A 89 14.81 14.91 0.49
CA ARG A 89 15.77 13.82 0.29
C ARG A 89 15.11 12.47 0.50
N PRO A 90 15.42 11.45 -0.32
CA PRO A 90 14.95 10.09 -0.10
C PRO A 90 15.59 9.52 1.18
N VAL A 91 14.84 8.74 1.95
CA VAL A 91 15.33 8.08 3.18
C VAL A 91 15.09 6.57 3.16
N ARG A 92 14.10 6.11 2.40
CA ARG A 92 13.82 4.69 2.18
C ARG A 92 13.12 4.47 0.86
N CYS A 93 13.42 3.40 0.14
CA CYS A 93 12.73 2.99 -1.07
C CYS A 93 12.40 1.49 -0.99
N ILE A 94 11.10 1.19 -0.95
CA ILE A 94 10.61 -0.20 -1.02
C ILE A 94 10.19 -0.46 -2.45
N HIS A 95 10.84 -1.42 -3.11
CA HIS A 95 10.39 -1.97 -4.37
C HIS A 95 9.42 -3.13 -4.09
N ARG A 96 8.17 -3.00 -4.54
CA ARG A 96 7.14 -4.02 -4.33
C ARG A 96 6.50 -4.48 -5.64
N LYS A 97 5.92 -5.68 -5.61
CA LYS A 97 5.07 -6.23 -6.66
C LYS A 97 3.63 -6.37 -6.16
N LEU A 98 2.69 -5.69 -6.81
CA LEU A 98 1.26 -5.84 -6.58
C LEU A 98 0.74 -7.07 -7.32
N LEU A 99 0.22 -8.04 -6.57
CA LEU A 99 -0.37 -9.25 -7.13
C LEU A 99 -1.88 -9.09 -7.25
N PRO A 100 -2.48 -9.31 -8.43
CA PRO A 100 -3.92 -9.24 -8.64
C PRO A 100 -4.63 -10.49 -8.12
N ARG A 101 -5.89 -10.35 -7.70
CA ARG A 101 -6.73 -11.51 -7.34
C ARG A 101 -7.10 -12.39 -8.53
N ARG A 102 -7.00 -11.85 -9.75
CA ARG A 102 -7.34 -12.53 -11.01
C ARG A 102 -6.23 -12.25 -12.04
N PRO A 103 -5.12 -12.99 -12.00
CA PRO A 103 -3.99 -12.79 -12.92
C PRO A 103 -4.35 -12.91 -14.41
N GLY A 104 -5.37 -13.70 -14.76
CA GLY A 104 -5.87 -13.78 -16.14
C GLY A 104 -6.65 -12.56 -16.61
N ARG A 105 -7.00 -11.61 -15.73
CA ARG A 105 -7.73 -10.38 -16.07
C ARG A 105 -6.85 -9.13 -15.93
N ASP A 106 -6.09 -9.07 -14.84
CA ASP A 106 -5.22 -7.95 -14.52
C ASP A 106 -3.78 -8.47 -14.38
N ALA A 107 -2.81 -7.76 -14.93
CA ALA A 107 -1.39 -8.09 -14.75
C ALA A 107 -0.89 -7.69 -13.34
N ALA A 108 0.20 -8.31 -12.90
CA ALA A 108 0.95 -7.81 -11.75
C ALA A 108 1.63 -6.48 -12.10
N LEU A 109 1.81 -5.61 -11.10
CA LEU A 109 2.43 -4.30 -11.27
C LEU A 109 3.56 -4.12 -10.26
N GLU A 110 4.76 -3.87 -10.75
CA GLU A 110 5.88 -3.48 -9.90
C GLU A 110 5.83 -1.97 -9.63
N GLN A 111 6.24 -1.56 -8.44
CA GLN A 111 6.09 -0.19 -7.97
C GLN A 111 7.16 0.14 -6.93
N TYR A 112 7.78 1.31 -7.08
CA TYR A 112 8.60 1.89 -6.03
C TYR A 112 7.73 2.67 -5.04
N CYS A 113 7.99 2.49 -3.76
CA CYS A 113 7.40 3.22 -2.65
C CYS A 113 8.53 3.97 -1.94
N THR A 114 8.74 5.21 -2.34
CA THR A 114 9.88 6.02 -1.86
C THR A 114 9.42 7.01 -0.80
N PHE A 115 10.04 6.93 0.36
CA PHE A 115 9.85 7.81 1.49
C PHE A 115 10.89 8.93 1.44
N TYR A 116 10.42 10.17 1.59
CA TYR A 116 11.24 11.37 1.63
C TYR A 116 11.03 12.13 2.92
N THR A 117 12.06 12.89 3.30
CA THR A 117 12.02 13.84 4.41
C THR A 117 12.50 15.22 3.94
N SER A 118 11.99 16.28 4.56
CA SER A 118 12.44 17.64 4.25
C SER A 118 13.91 17.84 4.61
N CYS A 119 14.64 18.55 3.77
CA CYS A 119 15.97 19.04 4.10
C CYS A 119 15.82 20.18 5.12
N SER A 120 16.22 19.96 6.37
CA SER A 120 16.29 21.04 7.36
C SER A 120 17.34 22.05 6.90
N LEU A 121 16.96 23.33 6.82
CA LEU A 121 17.85 24.45 6.51
C LEU A 121 18.61 24.94 7.75
N SER A 122 18.44 24.31 8.91
CA SER A 122 19.08 24.71 10.16
C SER A 122 20.48 24.08 10.24
N PRO A 123 21.57 24.89 10.21
CA PRO A 123 22.95 24.39 10.30
C PRO A 123 23.35 23.91 11.72
N ASN A 124 22.41 23.93 12.69
CA ASN A 124 22.66 23.61 14.10
C ASN A 124 21.89 22.37 14.59
N ASP A 125 21.04 21.75 13.78
CA ASP A 125 20.44 20.47 14.15
C ASP A 125 21.48 19.36 13.90
N ASP A 126 21.78 18.60 14.95
CA ASP A 126 22.66 17.44 14.88
C ASP A 126 22.24 16.56 13.69
N ALA A 127 23.13 16.46 12.70
CA ALA A 127 22.93 15.71 11.45
C ALA A 127 22.71 14.20 11.65
N SER A 128 22.67 13.72 12.89
CA SER A 128 22.47 12.33 13.29
C SER A 128 21.01 11.94 13.50
N ALA A 129 20.07 12.89 13.54
CA ALA A 129 18.64 12.59 13.56
C ALA A 129 18.10 12.59 12.13
N ALA A 130 18.10 11.41 11.49
CA ALA A 130 17.35 11.19 10.27
C ALA A 130 15.86 11.46 10.57
N GLY A 131 15.40 12.68 10.28
CA GLY A 131 14.02 13.08 10.54
C GLY A 131 13.06 12.13 9.84
N SER A 132 11.97 11.77 10.52
CA SER A 132 10.97 10.82 10.04
C SER A 132 10.47 11.20 8.64
N PRO A 133 10.03 10.28 7.79
CA PRO A 133 9.46 10.63 6.49
C PRO A 133 8.22 11.53 6.62
N ASN A 134 8.13 12.55 5.78
CA ASN A 134 6.91 13.37 5.66
C ASN A 134 6.24 13.23 4.29
N THR A 135 6.86 12.50 3.36
CA THR A 135 6.32 12.30 2.02
C THR A 135 6.54 10.85 1.60
N LEU A 136 5.49 10.18 1.13
CA LEU A 136 5.55 8.88 0.46
C LEU A 136 5.17 9.09 -1.00
N VAL A 137 6.00 8.67 -1.95
CA VAL A 137 5.69 8.64 -3.38
C VAL A 137 5.57 7.20 -3.86
N LEU A 138 4.50 6.91 -4.58
CA LEU A 138 4.22 5.65 -5.25
C LEU A 138 4.47 5.83 -6.76
N THR A 139 5.49 5.15 -7.28
CA THR A 139 5.92 5.19 -8.68
C THR A 139 5.67 3.82 -9.33
N PRO A 140 4.56 3.60 -10.06
CA PRO A 140 4.38 2.39 -10.85
C PRO A 140 5.49 2.24 -11.89
N ILE A 141 6.04 1.03 -12.03
CA ILE A 141 6.99 0.65 -13.07
C ILE A 141 6.16 0.14 -14.24
N VAL A 142 6.15 0.91 -15.33
CA VAL A 142 5.35 0.62 -16.53
C VAL A 142 6.30 0.49 -17.70
N GLU A 143 6.22 -0.62 -18.41
CA GLU A 143 6.93 -0.81 -19.67
C GLU A 143 6.22 -0.07 -20.80
N ASP A 144 6.99 0.43 -21.77
CA ASP A 144 6.45 1.18 -22.89
C ASP A 144 5.39 0.37 -23.65
N GLY A 145 4.21 0.97 -23.82
CA GLY A 145 3.09 0.38 -24.55
C GLY A 145 2.23 -0.61 -23.76
N ILE A 146 2.61 -0.95 -22.51
CA ILE A 146 1.77 -1.79 -21.65
C ILE A 146 0.84 -0.90 -20.80
N PRO A 147 -0.49 -1.04 -20.91
CA PRO A 147 -1.40 -0.25 -20.09
C PRO A 147 -1.31 -0.67 -18.62
N LEU A 148 -1.48 0.31 -17.73
CA LEU A 148 -1.62 0.02 -16.30
C LEU A 148 -2.79 -0.95 -16.04
N PRO A 149 -2.65 -1.89 -15.08
CA PRO A 149 -3.74 -2.78 -14.68
C PRO A 149 -4.96 -2.00 -14.21
N TYR A 150 -6.15 -2.58 -14.37
CA TYR A 150 -7.38 -1.86 -14.05
C TYR A 150 -7.41 -1.43 -12.60
N TYR A 151 -6.80 -2.13 -11.64
CA TYR A 151 -6.84 -1.73 -10.24
C TYR A 151 -5.98 -0.50 -9.88
N HIS A 152 -5.17 0.02 -10.80
CA HIS A 152 -4.31 1.19 -10.59
C HIS A 152 -4.89 2.43 -11.32
N PRO A 153 -4.88 3.64 -10.72
CA PRO A 153 -5.27 4.86 -11.43
C PRO A 153 -4.27 5.24 -12.53
N ALA A 154 -4.72 5.96 -13.55
CA ALA A 154 -3.91 6.37 -14.71
C ALA A 154 -2.99 7.57 -14.37
N VAL A 155 -1.94 7.30 -13.60
CA VAL A 155 -1.00 8.30 -13.08
C VAL A 155 0.42 7.77 -13.21
N SER A 156 1.37 8.68 -13.43
CA SER A 156 2.79 8.38 -13.34
C SER A 156 3.26 8.31 -11.88
N HIS A 157 2.64 9.09 -10.99
CA HIS A 157 2.97 9.12 -9.57
C HIS A 157 1.76 9.49 -8.69
N ILE A 158 1.73 8.96 -7.47
CA ILE A 158 0.86 9.42 -6.37
C ILE A 158 1.75 9.72 -5.18
N ALA A 159 1.50 10.84 -4.48
CA ALA A 159 2.21 11.18 -3.27
C ALA A 159 1.25 11.41 -2.10
N PHE A 160 1.60 10.89 -0.93
CA PHE A 160 1.00 11.27 0.34
C PHE A 160 1.98 12.19 1.06
N ARG A 161 1.50 13.33 1.54
CA ARG A 161 2.32 14.34 2.20
C ARG A 161 1.76 14.70 3.56
N PHE A 162 2.64 14.80 4.54
CA PHE A 162 2.41 15.37 5.84
C PHE A 162 3.00 16.78 5.88
N LEU A 163 2.13 17.79 5.99
CA LEU A 163 2.51 19.20 5.97
C LEU A 163 2.24 19.79 7.36
N SER A 164 3.22 20.48 7.94
CA SER A 164 3.02 21.27 9.15
C SER A 164 2.96 22.75 8.76
N LEU A 165 1.78 23.34 8.87
CA LEU A 165 1.59 24.77 8.58
C LEU A 165 1.83 25.60 9.83
N PRO A 166 2.50 26.75 9.70
CA PRO A 166 2.59 27.71 10.79
C PRO A 166 1.19 28.22 11.16
N PRO A 167 0.95 28.55 12.45
CA PRO A 167 -0.35 29.05 12.89
C PRO A 167 -0.73 30.33 12.14
N GLU A 168 -1.98 30.40 11.65
CA GLU A 168 -2.49 31.56 10.92
C GLU A 168 -2.48 32.80 11.83
N THR A 169 -1.64 33.79 11.51
CA THR A 169 -1.60 35.10 12.20
C THR A 169 -2.75 36.04 11.78
N GLY A 170 -3.89 35.51 11.33
CA GLY A 170 -4.92 36.26 10.58
C GLY A 170 -6.24 36.57 11.28
N ALA A 171 -6.58 35.93 12.41
CA ALA A 171 -7.79 36.26 13.16
C ALA A 171 -7.47 37.29 14.25
N SER A 172 -8.05 38.49 14.13
CA SER A 172 -8.02 39.54 15.17
C SER A 172 -8.25 38.92 16.55
N PRO A 173 -7.40 39.18 17.56
CA PRO A 173 -7.48 38.49 18.84
C PRO A 173 -8.79 38.85 19.53
N SER A 174 -9.74 37.92 19.54
CA SER A 174 -10.82 37.91 20.52
C SER A 174 -10.20 37.62 21.90
N PRO A 175 -10.36 38.51 22.89
CA PRO A 175 -9.59 38.47 24.14
C PRO A 175 -10.06 37.40 25.16
N SER A 176 -10.62 36.27 24.71
CA SER A 176 -11.27 35.31 25.62
C SER A 176 -10.90 33.83 25.43
N SER A 177 -9.91 33.47 24.61
CA SER A 177 -9.43 32.08 24.53
C SER A 177 -7.92 32.00 24.74
N SER A 178 -7.53 31.50 25.90
CA SER A 178 -6.15 31.20 26.30
C SER A 178 -5.64 29.90 25.63
N GLU A 179 -5.80 29.76 24.32
CA GLU A 179 -5.26 28.64 23.57
C GLU A 179 -4.09 29.15 22.74
N THR A 180 -2.87 28.72 23.10
CA THR A 180 -1.69 28.93 22.25
C THR A 180 -1.96 28.34 20.87
N PRO A 181 -1.73 29.08 19.78
CA PRO A 181 -2.04 28.58 18.45
C PRO A 181 -1.08 27.45 18.09
N SER A 182 -1.60 26.22 18.03
CA SER A 182 -0.84 25.03 17.68
C SER A 182 -0.63 24.97 16.16
N PRO A 183 0.49 24.41 15.68
CA PRO A 183 0.71 24.20 14.25
C PRO A 183 -0.38 23.30 13.68
N GLN A 184 -0.91 23.68 12.51
CA GLN A 184 -1.94 22.89 11.85
C GLN A 184 -1.26 21.86 10.94
N ASN A 185 -1.38 20.59 11.32
CA ASN A 185 -0.87 19.49 10.51
C ASN A 185 -1.92 19.04 9.50
N ILE A 186 -1.47 18.68 8.31
CA ILE A 186 -2.32 18.32 7.18
C ILE A 186 -1.79 17.05 6.53
N LEU A 187 -2.70 16.12 6.25
CA LEU A 187 -2.45 15.00 5.36
C LEU A 187 -3.01 15.35 3.98
N ARG A 188 -2.17 15.31 2.95
CA ARG A 188 -2.52 15.63 1.57
C ARG A 188 -2.18 14.49 0.63
N ILE A 189 -2.99 14.30 -0.42
CA ILE A 189 -2.67 13.43 -1.54
C ILE A 189 -2.53 14.25 -2.82
N ASP A 190 -1.40 14.07 -3.48
CA ASP A 190 -1.04 14.70 -4.74
C ASP A 190 -0.89 13.62 -5.81
N ALA A 191 -1.11 13.96 -7.08
CA ALA A 191 -0.88 13.03 -8.19
C ALA A 191 -0.25 13.73 -9.38
N GLN A 192 0.53 12.97 -10.16
CA GLN A 192 1.01 13.36 -11.47
C GLN A 192 0.26 12.53 -12.53
N PRO A 193 -0.90 12.99 -13.02
CA PRO A 193 -1.73 12.26 -13.97
C PRO A 193 -1.05 12.12 -15.34
N PHE A 194 -1.41 11.07 -16.10
CA PHE A 194 -1.06 11.02 -17.52
C PHE A 194 -1.82 12.08 -18.33
N PRO A 195 -1.30 12.49 -19.51
CA PRO A 195 -2.00 13.43 -20.38
C PRO A 195 -3.43 13.00 -20.68
N GLY A 196 -4.39 13.93 -20.54
CA GLY A 196 -5.81 13.69 -20.81
C GLY A 196 -6.61 13.04 -19.67
N VAL A 197 -5.98 12.69 -18.55
CA VAL A 197 -6.69 12.19 -17.37
C VAL A 197 -7.35 13.36 -16.63
N SER A 198 -8.66 13.28 -16.48
CA SER A 198 -9.46 14.31 -15.81
C SER A 198 -9.30 14.28 -14.29
N LEU A 199 -9.38 15.47 -13.69
CA LEU A 199 -9.31 15.72 -12.25
C LEU A 199 -10.69 16.00 -11.63
N ASP A 200 -11.77 15.80 -12.38
CA ASP A 200 -13.14 16.02 -11.90
C ASP A 200 -13.44 15.16 -10.67
N PRO A 201 -14.16 15.69 -9.65
CA PRO A 201 -14.56 14.92 -8.47
C PRO A 201 -15.32 13.61 -8.75
N ASN A 202 -16.04 13.55 -9.87
CA ASN A 202 -16.80 12.36 -10.27
C ASN A 202 -15.93 11.30 -10.94
N ASP A 203 -14.73 11.69 -11.38
CA ASP A 203 -13.85 10.80 -12.12
C ASP A 203 -13.12 9.81 -11.21
N ARG A 204 -12.60 8.79 -11.88
CA ARG A 204 -11.95 7.67 -11.23
C ARG A 204 -10.77 8.10 -10.35
N LEU A 205 -9.91 8.99 -10.85
CA LEU A 205 -8.70 9.40 -10.14
C LEU A 205 -9.04 10.06 -8.80
N TYR A 206 -10.02 10.97 -8.78
CA TYR A 206 -10.46 11.62 -7.57
C TYR A 206 -11.04 10.62 -6.55
N ARG A 207 -11.96 9.75 -6.98
CA ARG A 207 -12.57 8.73 -6.10
C ARG A 207 -11.55 7.76 -5.53
N THR A 208 -10.58 7.34 -6.35
CA THR A 208 -9.47 6.49 -5.89
C THR A 208 -8.59 7.23 -4.88
N SER A 209 -8.27 8.50 -5.15
CA SER A 209 -7.45 9.33 -4.25
C SER A 209 -8.14 9.57 -2.91
N LEU A 210 -9.47 9.75 -2.91
CA LEU A 210 -10.28 9.89 -1.70
C LEU A 210 -10.23 8.62 -0.84
N ALA A 211 -10.45 7.45 -1.44
CA ALA A 211 -10.42 6.17 -0.74
C ALA A 211 -9.02 5.86 -0.16
N LEU A 212 -7.97 6.22 -0.89
CA LEU A 212 -6.58 6.09 -0.47
C LEU A 212 -6.26 7.02 0.71
N LEU A 213 -6.61 8.31 0.60
CA LEU A 213 -6.39 9.30 1.65
C LEU A 213 -7.13 8.92 2.94
N GLU A 214 -8.39 8.50 2.82
CA GLU A 214 -9.18 8.01 3.97
C GLU A 214 -8.52 6.79 4.62
N THR A 215 -7.98 5.88 3.81
CA THR A 215 -7.32 4.68 4.33
C THR A 215 -6.04 5.01 5.09
N VAL A 216 -5.19 5.90 4.56
CA VAL A 216 -4.00 6.38 5.30
C VAL A 216 -4.42 7.06 6.60
N TYR A 217 -5.41 7.95 6.56
CA TYR A 217 -5.95 8.59 7.77
C TYR A 217 -6.43 7.56 8.81
N ARG A 218 -7.12 6.51 8.36
CA ARG A 218 -7.57 5.40 9.22
C ARG A 218 -6.42 4.64 9.84
N TYR A 219 -5.35 4.36 9.08
CA TYR A 219 -4.16 3.69 9.62
C TYR A 219 -3.46 4.55 10.66
N CYS A 220 -3.23 5.84 10.36
CA CYS A 220 -2.66 6.78 11.33
C CYS A 220 -3.48 6.79 12.64
N TRP A 221 -4.81 6.88 12.55
CA TRP A 221 -5.68 6.83 13.72
C TRP A 221 -5.60 5.49 14.48
N GLY A 222 -5.51 4.38 13.74
CA GLY A 222 -5.30 3.04 14.30
C GLY A 222 -4.01 2.95 15.10
N VAL A 223 -2.93 3.58 14.66
CA VAL A 223 -1.66 3.63 15.40
C VAL A 223 -1.80 4.44 16.69
N ILE A 224 -2.40 5.65 16.62
CA ILE A 224 -2.61 6.52 17.79
C ILE A 224 -3.43 5.81 18.86
N THR A 225 -4.49 5.12 18.45
CA THR A 225 -5.39 4.40 19.36
C THR A 225 -4.85 3.03 19.79
N GLN A 226 -3.59 2.71 19.44
CA GLN A 226 -2.94 1.43 19.72
C GLN A 226 -3.82 0.25 19.32
N TYR A 227 -4.34 0.27 18.08
CA TYR A 227 -5.19 -0.79 17.55
C TYR A 227 -4.51 -2.15 17.75
N LYS A 228 -5.09 -2.93 18.67
CA LYS A 228 -4.69 -4.31 18.90
C LYS A 228 -5.66 -5.21 18.16
N LYS A 229 -5.13 -6.04 17.27
CA LYS A 229 -5.91 -7.09 16.61
C LYS A 229 -6.57 -7.94 17.70
N ARG A 230 -7.90 -7.98 17.70
CA ARG A 230 -8.68 -8.64 18.76
C ARG A 230 -8.68 -10.17 18.65
N VAL A 231 -8.42 -10.68 17.44
CA VAL A 231 -8.46 -12.12 17.15
C VAL A 231 -7.13 -12.52 16.52
N VAL A 232 -6.43 -13.43 17.19
CA VAL A 232 -5.29 -14.14 16.64
C VAL A 232 -5.82 -15.51 16.23
N HIS A 233 -5.76 -15.80 14.93
CA HIS A 233 -6.16 -17.11 14.42
C HIS A 233 -4.92 -18.00 14.36
N ASP A 234 -5.10 -19.29 14.66
CA ASP A 234 -4.08 -20.29 14.39
C ASP A 234 -3.90 -20.42 12.88
N ALA A 235 -2.67 -20.20 12.41
CA ALA A 235 -2.32 -20.28 11.00
C ALA A 235 -1.45 -21.52 10.77
N LEU A 236 -2.10 -22.65 10.44
CA LEU A 236 -1.40 -23.92 10.16
C LEU A 236 -0.71 -23.93 8.79
N VAL A 237 -1.21 -23.14 7.85
CA VAL A 237 -0.63 -22.99 6.50
C VAL A 237 -0.33 -21.50 6.28
N PRO A 238 0.89 -21.14 5.85
CA PRO A 238 1.22 -19.75 5.53
C PRO A 238 0.28 -19.17 4.47
N ARG A 239 -0.22 -17.94 4.71
CA ARG A 239 -1.16 -17.25 3.82
C ARG A 239 -0.64 -17.18 2.38
N GLU A 240 0.63 -16.85 2.22
CA GLU A 240 1.23 -16.62 0.90
C GLU A 240 1.23 -17.88 0.06
N ARG A 241 1.76 -18.97 0.63
CA ARG A 241 1.80 -20.30 0.01
C ARG A 241 0.41 -20.82 -0.35
N TYR A 242 -0.59 -20.61 0.52
CA TYR A 242 -1.98 -20.96 0.21
C TYR A 242 -2.52 -20.17 -0.98
N GLN A 243 -2.33 -18.85 -0.99
CA GLN A 243 -2.84 -18.00 -2.04
C GLN A 243 -2.24 -18.35 -3.42
N ASP A 244 -0.94 -18.67 -3.46
CA ASP A 244 -0.25 -18.97 -4.72
C ASP A 244 -0.73 -20.30 -5.31
N LEU A 245 -0.77 -21.35 -4.48
CA LEU A 245 -1.29 -22.64 -4.93
C LEU A 245 -2.78 -22.53 -5.27
N TYR A 246 -3.56 -21.76 -4.51
CA TYR A 246 -4.98 -21.58 -4.79
C TYR A 246 -5.21 -20.94 -6.15
N LEU A 247 -4.43 -19.93 -6.55
CA LEU A 247 -4.57 -19.34 -7.88
C LEU A 247 -4.29 -20.37 -8.99
N ILE A 248 -3.27 -21.21 -8.82
CA ILE A 248 -2.93 -22.28 -9.75
C ILE A 248 -4.06 -23.31 -9.83
N MET A 249 -4.54 -23.80 -8.68
CA MET A 249 -5.61 -24.81 -8.60
C MET A 249 -6.93 -24.28 -9.14
N ARG A 250 -7.26 -23.02 -8.82
CA ARG A 250 -8.45 -22.33 -9.32
C ARG A 250 -8.46 -22.27 -10.84
N GLU A 251 -7.34 -21.87 -11.45
CA GLU A 251 -7.26 -21.77 -12.90
C GLU A 251 -7.34 -23.15 -13.56
N ARG A 252 -6.61 -24.14 -13.01
CA ARG A 252 -6.61 -25.52 -13.51
C ARG A 252 -8.00 -26.16 -13.50
N HIS A 253 -8.78 -25.90 -12.46
CA HIS A 253 -10.05 -26.58 -12.22
C HIS A 253 -11.28 -25.69 -12.48
N LYS A 254 -11.12 -24.51 -13.09
CA LYS A 254 -12.23 -23.58 -13.35
C LYS A 254 -13.38 -24.17 -14.17
N GLY A 255 -13.08 -25.13 -15.06
CA GLY A 255 -14.06 -25.81 -15.90
C GLY A 255 -15.03 -26.72 -15.14
N LEU A 256 -14.76 -27.02 -13.85
CA LEU A 256 -15.68 -27.79 -13.01
C LEU A 256 -17.03 -27.07 -12.80
N VAL A 257 -17.07 -25.75 -12.98
CA VAL A 257 -18.31 -24.95 -12.97
C VAL A 257 -19.27 -25.44 -14.05
N ASP A 258 -18.78 -25.77 -15.24
CA ASP A 258 -19.60 -26.16 -16.39
C ASP A 258 -20.12 -27.59 -16.28
N THR A 259 -19.40 -28.44 -15.55
CA THR A 259 -19.72 -29.87 -15.38
C THR A 259 -20.24 -30.21 -13.98
N TRP A 260 -20.62 -29.21 -13.19
CA TRP A 260 -21.07 -29.38 -11.81
C TRP A 260 -22.26 -30.33 -11.73
N LYS A 261 -22.17 -31.32 -10.83
CA LYS A 261 -23.16 -32.41 -10.72
C LYS A 261 -24.14 -32.23 -9.56
N GLU A 262 -23.81 -31.38 -8.60
CA GLU A 262 -24.67 -31.11 -7.46
C GLU A 262 -25.77 -30.12 -7.82
N VAL A 263 -26.86 -30.14 -7.05
CA VAL A 263 -28.00 -29.22 -7.21
C VAL A 263 -27.73 -27.81 -6.67
N THR A 264 -26.54 -27.58 -6.11
CA THR A 264 -26.12 -26.29 -5.55
C THR A 264 -25.53 -25.35 -6.60
N ASP A 265 -25.44 -24.06 -6.29
CA ASP A 265 -24.86 -23.06 -7.20
C ASP A 265 -23.35 -23.35 -7.46
N PRO A 266 -22.95 -23.68 -8.70
CA PRO A 266 -21.56 -24.01 -9.01
C PRO A 266 -20.60 -22.85 -8.81
N LEU A 267 -21.03 -21.60 -9.05
CA LEU A 267 -20.16 -20.43 -8.89
C LEU A 267 -19.81 -20.16 -7.43
N LYS A 268 -20.66 -20.63 -6.51
CA LYS A 268 -20.42 -20.53 -5.07
C LYS A 268 -19.56 -21.68 -4.56
N HIS A 269 -19.85 -22.92 -4.94
CA HIS A 269 -19.28 -24.10 -4.28
C HIS A 269 -17.99 -24.62 -4.94
N VAL A 270 -17.85 -24.56 -6.26
CA VAL A 270 -16.66 -25.09 -6.95
C VAL A 270 -15.36 -24.44 -6.44
N PHE A 271 -15.36 -23.11 -6.30
CA PHE A 271 -14.17 -22.38 -5.85
C PHE A 271 -13.93 -22.46 -4.34
N GLU A 272 -14.96 -22.78 -3.55
CA GLU A 272 -14.85 -23.09 -2.13
C GLU A 272 -14.18 -24.46 -1.96
N ASP A 273 -14.65 -25.48 -2.69
CA ASP A 273 -14.10 -26.83 -2.67
C ASP A 273 -12.64 -26.86 -3.15
N ILE A 274 -12.32 -26.13 -4.23
CA ILE A 274 -10.92 -25.95 -4.68
C ILE A 274 -10.08 -25.30 -3.57
N GLY A 275 -10.63 -24.33 -2.84
CA GLY A 275 -9.97 -23.69 -1.71
C GLY A 275 -9.67 -24.68 -0.58
N ILE A 276 -10.65 -25.47 -0.19
CA ILE A 276 -10.50 -26.52 0.84
C ILE A 276 -9.47 -27.55 0.41
N ALA A 277 -9.55 -28.05 -0.82
CA ALA A 277 -8.60 -29.01 -1.37
C ALA A 277 -7.16 -28.46 -1.37
N THR A 278 -6.98 -27.21 -1.81
CA THR A 278 -5.68 -26.51 -1.80
C THR A 278 -5.10 -26.45 -0.39
N TYR A 279 -5.92 -26.09 0.60
CA TYR A 279 -5.50 -26.03 2.00
C TYR A 279 -5.06 -27.40 2.52
N LEU A 280 -5.85 -28.45 2.28
CA LEU A 280 -5.55 -29.82 2.70
C LEU A 280 -4.26 -30.35 2.05
N MET A 281 -4.05 -30.07 0.76
CA MET A 281 -2.81 -30.43 0.06
C MET A 281 -1.58 -29.82 0.74
N LEU A 282 -1.62 -28.52 1.06
CA LEU A 282 -0.52 -27.83 1.73
C LEU A 282 -0.28 -28.35 3.15
N LEU A 283 -1.37 -28.50 3.92
CA LEU A 283 -1.31 -29.01 5.29
C LEU A 283 -0.69 -30.41 5.34
N TRP A 284 -1.10 -31.32 4.45
CA TRP A 284 -0.53 -32.65 4.38
C TRP A 284 0.91 -32.65 3.91
N LYS A 285 1.26 -31.84 2.89
CA LYS A 285 2.65 -31.69 2.44
C LYS A 285 3.55 -31.34 3.62
N ASP A 286 3.16 -30.39 4.45
CA ASP A 286 3.96 -29.98 5.62
C ASP A 286 3.99 -31.06 6.72
N THR A 287 2.84 -31.67 7.00
CA THR A 287 2.71 -32.72 8.03
C THR A 287 3.59 -33.95 7.72
N PHE A 288 3.68 -34.35 6.45
CA PHE A 288 4.40 -35.57 6.05
C PHE A 288 5.83 -35.31 5.54
N SER A 289 6.15 -34.13 5.01
CA SER A 289 7.54 -33.77 4.65
C SER A 289 8.45 -33.69 5.89
N LEU A 290 7.90 -33.26 7.04
CA LEU A 290 8.62 -33.26 8.31
C LEU A 290 8.93 -34.68 8.82
N ARG A 291 8.19 -35.71 8.37
CA ARG A 291 8.44 -37.10 8.76
C ARG A 291 9.55 -37.75 7.93
N THR A 292 9.66 -37.41 6.65
CA THR A 292 10.68 -37.97 5.75
C THR A 292 12.06 -37.32 5.93
N ALA A 293 12.13 -36.05 6.32
CA ALA A 293 13.39 -35.36 6.60
C ALA A 293 14.19 -35.98 7.78
N ASN A 294 13.50 -36.68 8.69
CA ASN A 294 14.17 -37.41 9.79
C ASN A 294 14.78 -38.76 9.36
N ASP A 295 14.47 -39.26 8.16
CA ASP A 295 14.97 -40.55 7.65
C ASP A 295 15.99 -40.40 6.50
N SER A 296 16.05 -39.26 5.81
CA SER A 296 17.13 -38.93 4.84
C SER A 296 16.95 -37.51 4.26
N PRO A 297 18.03 -36.74 3.99
CA PRO A 297 17.93 -35.43 3.36
C PRO A 297 17.77 -35.59 1.84
N THR A 298 16.52 -35.59 1.36
CA THR A 298 16.24 -35.49 -0.09
C THR A 298 16.09 -34.02 -0.47
N GLU A 299 16.75 -33.59 -1.55
CA GLU A 299 16.64 -32.23 -2.09
C GLU A 299 15.18 -31.86 -2.41
N PRO A 300 14.80 -30.57 -2.31
CA PRO A 300 13.45 -30.14 -2.63
C PRO A 300 13.18 -30.34 -4.13
N GLU A 301 12.49 -31.43 -4.47
CA GLU A 301 11.95 -31.64 -5.81
C GLU A 301 11.04 -30.46 -6.16
N THR A 302 11.36 -29.79 -7.26
CA THR A 302 10.52 -28.76 -7.86
C THR A 302 9.32 -29.46 -8.47
N GLU A 303 8.26 -29.60 -7.68
CA GLU A 303 7.02 -30.23 -8.09
C GLU A 303 6.39 -29.42 -9.22
N ASP A 304 6.42 -29.95 -10.44
CA ASP A 304 5.82 -29.32 -11.61
C ASP A 304 4.30 -29.35 -11.47
N LEU A 305 3.77 -28.25 -10.94
CA LEU A 305 2.35 -28.09 -10.75
C LEU A 305 1.58 -28.07 -12.07
N THR A 306 2.19 -28.00 -13.26
CA THR A 306 1.42 -28.04 -14.51
C THR A 306 0.99 -29.45 -14.92
N GLN A 307 1.56 -30.49 -14.30
CA GLN A 307 1.26 -31.87 -14.66
C GLN A 307 -0.10 -32.32 -14.12
N GLU A 308 -0.79 -33.14 -14.91
CA GLU A 308 -2.06 -33.78 -14.56
C GLU A 308 -1.93 -35.31 -14.63
N PRO A 309 -1.08 -35.94 -13.79
CA PRO A 309 -0.78 -37.37 -13.86
C PRO A 309 -2.00 -38.28 -13.64
N TRP A 310 -3.12 -37.74 -13.17
CA TRP A 310 -4.40 -38.41 -12.99
C TRP A 310 -5.31 -38.37 -14.23
N LYS A 311 -5.01 -37.57 -15.26
CA LYS A 311 -5.72 -37.64 -16.55
C LYS A 311 -5.15 -38.81 -17.35
N LYS A 312 -5.70 -40.00 -17.10
CA LYS A 312 -5.55 -41.19 -17.96
C LYS A 312 -6.87 -41.49 -18.64
#